data_AF-A0A7C4VKD2-F1
#
_entry.id   AF-A0A7C4VKD2-F1
#
_cell.length_a   1.000
_cell.length_b   1.000
_cell.length_c   1.000
_cell.angle_alpha   90.00
_cell.angle_beta   90.00
_cell.angle_gamma   90.00
#
_symmetry.space_group_name_H-M   'P 1'
#
loop_
_entity.id
_entity.type
_entity.pdbx_description
1 polymer ?
#
loop_
_entity_poly.entity_id
_entity_poly.type
_entity_poly.pdbx_seq_one_letter_code
_entity_poly.pdbx_strand_id
1 'polypeptide(L)'
;MKKCPRLVNRRPEQIASFLIRKFQNEKVKYIIDEFAGWGFTKETLLKSKNALFQFLVLVSFDRRPYSPYELVWDINNPTSVFSTLKRSGLLELNKVKSLSEEELNKILKTLTVKNLHLSYLDLAKRIKTAKTMKEISSKIEQVAFQLNNMNSAYDVMRLHQMLDDIHGIGPTIASKFIMYTVRCMGIGNIDPSNLDLIAKHLQNEWRNSKWVKQLEEIGKLEDVYQRLKEDPFSFDYFWDLDRYYCSQEKCDECEF
;
A
#
# COMPACT_ATOMS: atom_id res chain seq x y z
N MET A 1 -10.54 -5.00 -23.18
CA MET A 1 -10.82 -5.16 -21.73
C MET A 1 -12.32 -5.13 -21.54
N LYS A 2 -12.94 -6.15 -20.93
CA LYS A 2 -14.42 -6.21 -20.80
C LYS A 2 -14.87 -5.15 -19.78
N LYS A 3 -15.75 -4.23 -20.20
CA LYS A 3 -16.33 -3.21 -19.30
C LYS A 3 -17.21 -3.90 -18.26
N CYS A 4 -17.12 -3.46 -17.00
CA CYS A 4 -18.01 -3.95 -15.95
C CYS A 4 -19.45 -3.47 -16.22
N PRO A 5 -20.43 -4.35 -16.51
CA PRO A 5 -21.80 -3.92 -16.83
C PRO A 5 -22.49 -3.24 -15.65
N ARG A 6 -22.17 -3.66 -14.41
CA ARG A 6 -22.71 -3.06 -13.19
C ARG A 6 -22.28 -1.60 -13.00
N LEU A 7 -21.08 -1.23 -13.49
CA LEU A 7 -20.59 0.15 -13.48
C LEU A 7 -21.42 1.07 -14.41
N VAL A 8 -21.85 0.56 -15.56
CA VAL A 8 -22.68 1.30 -16.52
C VAL A 8 -24.07 1.59 -15.93
N ASN A 9 -24.64 0.63 -15.21
CA ASN A 9 -26.02 0.72 -14.72
C ASN A 9 -26.20 1.46 -13.38
N ARG A 10 -25.12 1.71 -12.63
CA ARG A 10 -25.18 2.41 -11.33
C ARG A 10 -24.94 3.91 -11.46
N ARG A 11 -25.68 4.71 -10.68
CA ARG A 11 -25.39 6.15 -10.53
C ARG A 11 -24.08 6.37 -9.76
N PRO A 12 -23.38 7.51 -9.95
CA PRO A 12 -22.15 7.82 -9.21
C PRO A 12 -22.29 7.67 -7.69
N GLU A 13 -23.42 8.10 -7.10
CA GLU A 13 -23.69 7.97 -5.66
C GLU A 13 -23.73 6.52 -5.20
N GLN A 14 -24.29 5.63 -6.02
CA GLN A 14 -24.39 4.21 -5.70
C GLN A 14 -23.04 3.51 -5.78
N ILE A 15 -22.18 3.94 -6.71
CA ILE A 15 -20.80 3.45 -6.82
C ILE A 15 -20.01 3.90 -5.59
N ALA A 16 -20.01 5.20 -5.30
CA ALA A 16 -19.27 5.77 -4.17
C ALA A 16 -19.73 5.17 -2.82
N SER A 17 -21.05 5.14 -2.57
CA SER A 17 -21.61 4.55 -1.34
C SER A 17 -21.24 3.07 -1.18
N PHE A 18 -21.21 2.32 -2.29
CA PHE A 18 -20.78 0.93 -2.26
C PHE A 18 -19.31 0.82 -1.84
N LEU A 19 -18.42 1.59 -2.48
CA LEU A 19 -16.98 1.57 -2.21
C LEU A 19 -16.68 1.97 -0.77
N ILE A 20 -17.26 3.06 -0.28
CA ILE A 20 -17.10 3.54 1.10
C ILE A 20 -17.52 2.45 2.08
N ARG A 21 -18.76 1.94 1.96
CA ARG A 21 -19.30 0.91 2.85
C ARG A 21 -18.43 -0.34 2.86
N LYS A 22 -18.02 -0.83 1.69
CA LYS A 22 -17.23 -2.06 1.57
C LYS A 22 -15.79 -1.86 2.06
N PHE A 23 -15.19 -0.71 1.78
CA PHE A 23 -13.88 -0.36 2.30
C PHE A 23 -13.90 -0.35 3.84
N GLN A 24 -14.88 0.33 4.45
CA GLN A 24 -15.00 0.46 5.89
C GLN A 24 -15.32 -0.87 6.58
N ASN A 25 -16.31 -1.61 6.08
CA ASN A 25 -16.81 -2.81 6.77
C ASN A 25 -15.94 -4.05 6.53
N GLU A 26 -15.26 -4.13 5.39
CA GLU A 26 -14.51 -5.32 4.99
C GLU A 26 -13.01 -5.03 4.94
N LYS A 27 -12.58 -4.10 4.08
CA LYS A 27 -11.15 -3.91 3.81
C LYS A 27 -10.38 -3.38 5.01
N VAL A 28 -10.90 -2.38 5.70
CA VAL A 28 -10.26 -1.82 6.91
C VAL A 28 -10.11 -2.91 7.97
N LYS A 29 -11.19 -3.65 8.25
CA LYS A 29 -11.16 -4.74 9.22
C LYS A 29 -10.15 -5.83 8.82
N TYR A 30 -10.21 -6.28 7.56
CA TYR A 30 -9.31 -7.30 7.03
C TYR A 30 -7.84 -6.86 7.15
N ILE A 31 -7.50 -5.64 6.73
CA ILE A 31 -6.13 -5.11 6.83
C ILE A 31 -5.66 -5.08 8.29
N ILE A 32 -6.48 -4.59 9.21
CA ILE A 32 -6.12 -4.52 10.64
C ILE A 32 -5.86 -5.93 11.18
N ASP A 33 -6.79 -6.86 10.97
CA ASP A 33 -6.72 -8.22 11.49
C ASP A 33 -5.50 -8.97 10.91
N GLU A 34 -5.29 -8.86 9.60
CA GLU A 34 -4.20 -9.53 8.89
C GLU A 34 -2.83 -8.96 9.33
N PHE A 35 -2.70 -7.64 9.42
CA PHE A 35 -1.43 -6.99 9.76
C PHE A 35 -1.10 -7.23 11.24
N ALA A 36 -2.11 -7.25 12.11
CA ALA A 36 -1.96 -7.65 13.50
C ALA A 36 -1.48 -9.10 13.62
N GLY A 37 -1.99 -10.01 12.78
CA GLY A 37 -1.52 -11.40 12.68
C GLY A 37 -0.04 -11.53 12.33
N TRP A 38 0.56 -10.52 11.72
CA TRP A 38 2.00 -10.47 11.43
C TRP A 38 2.81 -9.58 12.38
N GLY A 39 2.18 -9.03 13.42
CA GLY A 39 2.82 -8.20 14.43
C GLY A 39 2.85 -6.69 14.10
N PHE A 40 2.13 -6.25 13.07
CA PHE A 40 1.97 -4.84 12.72
C PHE A 40 0.62 -4.31 13.23
N THR A 41 0.62 -3.78 14.44
CA THR A 41 -0.52 -3.05 15.01
C THR A 41 -0.17 -1.57 15.12
N LYS A 42 -1.18 -0.72 15.35
CA LYS A 42 -0.97 0.69 15.67
C LYS A 42 0.08 0.86 16.77
N GLU A 43 -0.01 0.08 17.85
CA GLU A 43 0.89 0.17 19.00
C GLU A 43 2.31 -0.27 18.64
N THR A 44 2.47 -1.36 17.89
CA THR A 44 3.81 -1.87 17.55
C THR A 44 4.52 -0.92 16.59
N LEU A 45 3.81 -0.34 15.61
CA LEU A 45 4.38 0.63 14.68
C LEU A 45 4.78 1.95 15.36
N LEU A 46 4.04 2.39 16.39
CA LEU A 46 4.36 3.60 17.14
C LEU A 46 5.52 3.40 18.13
N LYS A 47 5.64 2.22 18.74
CA LYS A 47 6.63 1.93 19.80
C LYS A 47 7.94 1.32 19.28
N SER A 48 7.91 0.59 18.17
CA SER A 48 9.07 -0.16 17.66
C SER A 48 9.53 0.38 16.32
N LYS A 49 10.68 1.07 16.32
CA LYS A 49 11.37 1.50 15.09
C LYS A 49 11.68 0.31 14.17
N ASN A 50 11.94 -0.88 14.72
CA ASN A 50 12.17 -2.08 13.93
C ASN A 50 10.89 -2.54 13.24
N ALA A 51 9.76 -2.59 13.94
CA ALA A 51 8.48 -2.96 13.33
C ALA A 51 8.08 -1.97 12.23
N LEU A 52 8.25 -0.66 12.49
CA LEU A 52 8.01 0.38 11.50
C LEU A 52 8.92 0.25 10.27
N PHE A 53 10.20 -0.07 10.49
CA PHE A 53 11.16 -0.32 9.43
C PHE A 53 10.72 -1.50 8.56
N GLN A 54 10.40 -2.64 9.19
CA GLN A 54 9.92 -3.84 8.51
C GLN A 54 8.69 -3.53 7.68
N PHE A 55 7.73 -2.85 8.30
CA PHE A 55 6.48 -2.49 7.66
C PHE A 55 6.69 -1.61 6.42
N LEU A 56 7.48 -0.54 6.54
CA LEU A 56 7.75 0.36 5.42
C LEU A 56 8.57 -0.32 4.30
N VAL A 57 9.50 -1.21 4.64
CA VAL A 57 10.19 -2.05 3.65
C VAL A 57 9.19 -2.92 2.90
N LEU A 58 8.26 -3.60 3.59
CA LEU A 58 7.26 -4.44 2.94
C LEU A 58 6.28 -3.64 2.07
N VAL A 59 5.82 -2.47 2.55
CA VAL A 59 5.01 -1.55 1.72
C VAL A 59 5.76 -1.14 0.46
N SER A 60 7.09 -0.97 0.52
CA SER A 60 7.89 -0.65 -0.67
C SER A 60 7.82 -1.74 -1.75
N PHE A 61 7.56 -3.00 -1.38
CA PHE A 61 7.36 -4.10 -2.32
C PHE A 61 5.92 -4.23 -2.83
N ASP A 62 4.92 -3.53 -2.27
CA ASP A 62 3.51 -3.64 -2.64
C ASP A 62 3.20 -2.95 -3.99
N ARG A 63 3.75 -3.52 -5.06
CA ARG A 63 3.73 -3.04 -6.44
C ARG A 63 4.06 -4.17 -7.41
N ARG A 64 3.91 -3.94 -8.71
CA ARG A 64 4.49 -4.84 -9.72
C ARG A 64 6.03 -4.79 -9.69
N PRO A 65 6.72 -5.93 -9.90
CA PRO A 65 6.18 -7.25 -10.28
C PRO A 65 5.69 -8.11 -9.10
N TYR A 66 5.79 -7.63 -7.86
CA TYR A 66 5.42 -8.37 -6.65
C TYR A 66 3.90 -8.34 -6.38
N SER A 67 3.13 -8.83 -7.35
CA SER A 67 1.67 -9.03 -7.27
C SER A 67 1.35 -10.51 -7.49
N PRO A 68 0.33 -11.09 -6.83
CA PRO A 68 -0.63 -10.44 -5.93
C PRO A 68 -0.01 -10.10 -4.57
N TYR A 69 -0.75 -9.34 -3.77
CA TYR A 69 -0.34 -8.82 -2.47
C TYR A 69 0.28 -9.90 -1.53
N GLU A 70 -0.25 -11.11 -1.57
CA GLU A 70 0.20 -12.29 -0.81
C GLU A 70 1.66 -12.67 -1.13
N LEU A 71 2.14 -12.32 -2.33
CA LEU A 71 3.55 -12.53 -2.69
C LEU A 71 4.49 -11.69 -1.82
N VAL A 72 4.02 -10.55 -1.33
CA VAL A 72 4.78 -9.67 -0.45
C VAL A 72 4.59 -10.07 0.99
N TRP A 73 3.33 -10.19 1.42
CA TRP A 73 2.98 -10.11 2.83
C TRP A 73 2.74 -11.46 3.54
N ASP A 74 2.49 -12.54 2.81
CA ASP A 74 2.13 -13.82 3.43
C ASP A 74 3.31 -14.44 4.22
N ILE A 75 3.26 -14.31 5.54
CA ILE A 75 4.29 -14.83 6.46
C ILE A 75 4.33 -16.38 6.49
N ASN A 76 3.23 -17.04 6.14
CA ASN A 76 3.13 -18.49 6.15
C ASN A 76 3.70 -19.09 4.86
N ASN A 77 3.78 -18.29 3.79
CA ASN A 77 4.46 -18.69 2.58
C ASN A 77 5.98 -18.48 2.72
N PRO A 78 6.80 -19.55 2.73
CA PRO A 78 8.26 -19.45 2.87
C PRO A 78 8.97 -18.75 1.69
N THR A 79 8.23 -18.54 0.59
CA THR A 79 8.67 -17.89 -0.64
C THR A 79 8.10 -16.49 -0.84
N SER A 80 7.37 -15.94 0.14
CA SER A 80 6.97 -14.52 0.10
C SER A 80 8.18 -13.60 0.32
N VAL A 81 8.03 -12.33 -0.06
CA VAL A 81 9.04 -11.30 0.23
C VAL A 81 9.28 -11.20 1.73
N PHE A 82 8.22 -11.17 2.54
CA PHE A 82 8.32 -11.13 3.99
C PHE A 82 9.19 -12.28 4.51
N SER A 83 8.80 -13.53 4.26
CA SER A 83 9.53 -14.70 4.77
C SER A 83 10.98 -14.74 4.30
N THR A 84 11.23 -14.34 3.06
CA THR A 84 12.58 -14.33 2.46
C THR A 84 13.47 -13.26 3.10
N LEU A 85 12.97 -12.03 3.29
CA LEU A 85 13.72 -10.96 3.94
C LEU A 85 13.89 -11.21 5.44
N LYS A 86 12.88 -11.80 6.10
CA LYS A 86 12.95 -12.18 7.52
C LYS A 86 14.03 -13.22 7.77
N ARG A 87 14.04 -14.32 7.01
CA ARG A 87 15.03 -15.41 7.13
C ARG A 87 16.46 -14.97 6.84
N SER A 88 16.64 -14.01 5.91
CA SER A 88 17.95 -13.41 5.65
C SER A 88 18.35 -12.33 6.66
N GLY A 89 17.48 -12.01 7.62
CA GLY A 89 17.66 -10.95 8.63
C GLY A 89 17.62 -9.53 8.05
N LEU A 90 17.25 -9.36 6.77
CA LEU A 90 17.17 -8.05 6.12
C LEU A 90 15.94 -7.24 6.56
N LEU A 91 15.07 -7.83 7.37
CA LEU A 91 14.03 -7.12 8.13
C LEU A 91 14.50 -6.62 9.51
N GLU A 92 15.78 -6.74 9.85
CA GLU A 92 16.34 -6.17 11.07
C GLU A 92 17.02 -4.82 10.80
N LEU A 93 16.46 -3.75 11.37
CA LEU A 93 16.92 -2.38 11.18
C LEU A 93 18.42 -2.22 11.47
N ASN A 94 18.90 -2.79 12.58
CA ASN A 94 20.30 -2.68 12.98
C ASN A 94 21.23 -3.37 11.98
N LYS A 95 20.83 -4.52 11.43
CA LYS A 95 21.60 -5.23 10.40
C LYS A 95 21.67 -4.42 9.11
N VAL A 96 20.55 -3.84 8.68
CA VAL A 96 20.52 -3.00 7.46
C VAL A 96 21.32 -1.71 7.66
N LYS A 97 21.32 -1.14 8.87
CA LYS A 97 22.17 0.01 9.21
C LYS A 97 23.66 -0.34 9.12
N SER A 98 24.09 -1.50 9.62
CA SER A 98 25.50 -1.90 9.65
C SER A 98 26.07 -2.28 8.28
N LEU A 99 25.24 -2.72 7.34
CA LEU A 99 25.67 -3.07 5.98
C LEU A 99 25.83 -1.82 5.09
N SER A 100 26.84 -1.83 4.21
CA SER A 100 26.90 -0.91 3.08
C SER A 100 25.80 -1.22 2.05
N GLU A 101 25.47 -0.26 1.18
CA GLU A 101 24.52 -0.50 0.08
C GLU A 101 24.99 -1.65 -0.83
N GLU A 102 26.30 -1.76 -1.08
CA GLU A 102 26.87 -2.80 -1.93
C GLU A 102 26.74 -4.21 -1.33
N GLU A 103 27.04 -4.36 -0.04
CA GLU A 103 26.88 -5.64 0.67
C GLU A 103 25.41 -6.05 0.72
N LEU A 104 24.52 -5.10 1.03
CA LEU A 104 23.08 -5.32 1.03
C LEU A 104 22.60 -5.77 -0.36
N ASN A 105 23.07 -5.12 -1.42
CA ASN A 105 22.75 -5.49 -2.79
C ASN A 105 23.30 -6.88 -3.17
N LYS A 106 24.50 -7.25 -2.72
CA LYS A 106 25.07 -8.60 -2.93
C LYS A 106 24.17 -9.66 -2.30
N ILE A 107 23.69 -9.45 -1.07
CA ILE A 107 22.76 -10.37 -0.40
C ILE A 107 21.43 -10.41 -1.16
N LEU A 108 20.83 -9.27 -1.47
CA LEU A 108 19.53 -9.21 -2.16
C LEU A 108 19.54 -9.88 -3.55
N LYS A 109 20.70 -9.94 -4.22
CA LYS A 109 20.86 -10.70 -5.47
C LYS A 109 20.78 -12.21 -5.29
N THR A 110 21.08 -12.75 -4.12
CA THR A 110 20.94 -14.20 -3.86
C THR A 110 19.52 -14.59 -3.45
N LEU A 111 18.69 -13.62 -3.09
CA LEU A 111 17.30 -13.83 -2.67
C LEU A 111 16.34 -13.72 -3.85
N THR A 112 15.48 -14.71 -4.01
CA THR A 112 14.49 -14.76 -5.08
C THR A 112 13.09 -15.06 -4.57
N VAL A 113 12.09 -14.46 -5.21
CA VAL A 113 10.66 -14.69 -4.99
C VAL A 113 10.00 -14.81 -6.35
N LYS A 114 9.38 -15.95 -6.67
CA LYS A 114 8.85 -16.27 -8.01
C LYS A 114 9.83 -15.95 -9.15
N ASN A 115 11.09 -16.39 -9.00
CA ASN A 115 12.18 -16.14 -9.95
C ASN A 115 12.58 -14.66 -10.14
N LEU A 116 12.09 -13.76 -9.29
CA LEU A 116 12.48 -12.35 -9.28
C LEU A 116 13.51 -12.12 -8.18
N HIS A 117 14.66 -11.54 -8.53
CA HIS A 117 15.67 -11.17 -7.55
C HIS A 117 15.21 -9.96 -6.73
N LEU A 118 15.33 -10.05 -5.40
CA LEU A 118 14.94 -8.97 -4.50
C LEU A 118 15.87 -7.76 -4.56
N SER A 119 16.93 -7.78 -5.38
CA SER A 119 17.79 -6.62 -5.63
C SER A 119 17.09 -5.42 -6.29
N TYR A 120 15.93 -5.64 -6.93
CA TYR A 120 15.12 -4.58 -7.52
C TYR A 120 13.66 -4.65 -7.04
N LEU A 121 13.11 -3.50 -6.65
CA LEU A 121 11.68 -3.32 -6.43
C LEU A 121 10.91 -3.25 -7.76
N ASP A 122 11.56 -2.69 -8.78
CA ASP A 122 11.06 -2.59 -10.15
C ASP A 122 12.27 -2.61 -11.09
N LEU A 123 12.42 -3.69 -11.86
CA LEU A 123 13.54 -3.85 -12.78
C LEU A 123 13.45 -2.89 -13.98
N ALA A 124 12.23 -2.64 -14.46
CA ALA A 124 12.01 -1.75 -15.61
C ALA A 124 12.40 -0.31 -15.27
N LYS A 125 12.08 0.14 -14.05
CA LYS A 125 12.46 1.45 -13.52
C LYS A 125 13.84 1.47 -12.84
N ARG A 126 14.53 0.32 -12.80
CA ARG A 126 15.83 0.13 -12.13
C ARG A 126 15.84 0.60 -10.67
N ILE A 127 14.72 0.41 -9.96
CA ILE A 127 14.60 0.81 -8.55
C ILE A 127 15.33 -0.23 -7.70
N LYS A 128 16.54 0.13 -7.24
CA LYS A 128 17.36 -0.70 -6.36
C LYS A 128 16.76 -0.83 -4.96
N THR A 129 16.52 -2.06 -4.52
CA THR A 129 16.01 -2.34 -3.18
C THR A 129 17.01 -1.94 -2.10
N ALA A 130 18.31 -2.20 -2.31
CA ALA A 130 19.34 -1.86 -1.33
C ALA A 130 19.35 -0.38 -0.98
N LYS A 131 19.35 0.50 -2.00
CA LYS A 131 19.27 1.95 -1.83
C LYS A 131 17.99 2.36 -1.09
N THR A 132 16.85 1.81 -1.49
CA THR A 132 15.55 2.05 -0.84
C THR A 132 15.61 1.72 0.66
N MET A 133 16.10 0.53 1.02
CA MET A 133 16.21 0.09 2.41
C MET A 133 17.19 0.94 3.23
N LYS A 134 18.30 1.39 2.63
CA LYS A 134 19.23 2.31 3.30
C LYS A 134 18.58 3.65 3.60
N GLU A 135 17.85 4.24 2.65
CA GLU A 135 17.14 5.50 2.85
C GLU A 135 15.97 5.38 3.83
N ILE A 136 15.23 4.27 3.80
CA ILE A 136 14.24 3.97 4.85
C ILE A 136 14.94 3.92 6.22
N SER A 137 16.06 3.19 6.33
CA SER A 137 16.77 3.03 7.61
C SER A 137 17.31 4.35 8.17
N SER A 138 17.68 5.32 7.30
CA SER A 138 18.19 6.63 7.72
C SER A 138 17.08 7.59 8.12
N LYS A 139 15.90 7.51 7.49
CA LYS A 139 14.73 8.35 7.80
C LYS A 139 13.81 7.77 8.87
N ILE A 140 14.00 6.52 9.30
CA ILE A 140 13.04 5.81 10.15
C ILE A 140 12.69 6.53 11.46
N GLU A 141 13.65 7.27 12.03
CA GLU A 141 13.41 8.03 13.27
C GLU A 141 12.50 9.23 13.03
N GLN A 142 12.66 9.90 11.90
CA GLN A 142 11.81 11.01 11.48
C GLN A 142 10.40 10.50 11.15
N VAL A 143 10.29 9.36 10.45
CA VAL A 143 9.00 8.69 10.17
C VAL A 143 8.30 8.33 11.48
N ALA A 144 9.01 7.71 12.43
CA ALA A 144 8.45 7.35 13.74
C ALA A 144 8.00 8.58 14.52
N PHE A 145 8.80 9.66 14.51
CA PHE A 145 8.45 10.92 15.15
C PHE A 145 7.18 11.53 14.55
N GLN A 146 7.07 11.60 13.21
CA GLN A 146 5.89 12.14 12.55
C GLN A 146 4.64 11.31 12.86
N LEU A 147 4.71 9.98 12.81
CA LEU A 147 3.57 9.12 13.16
C LEU A 147 3.10 9.30 14.61
N ASN A 148 4.03 9.45 15.57
CA ASN A 148 3.69 9.62 16.99
C ASN A 148 3.06 10.98 17.31
N ASN A 149 3.32 12.01 16.50
CA ASN A 149 2.89 13.39 16.76
C ASN A 149 1.85 13.90 15.75
N MET A 150 1.32 13.02 14.90
CA MET A 150 0.35 13.36 13.87
C MET A 150 -0.99 13.76 14.49
N ASN A 151 -1.47 14.97 14.18
CA ASN A 151 -2.75 15.48 14.67
C ASN A 151 -3.58 16.23 13.62
N SER A 152 -3.04 16.43 12.42
CA SER A 152 -3.69 17.20 11.36
C SER A 152 -3.45 16.61 9.98
N ALA A 153 -4.29 16.97 9.02
CA ALA A 153 -4.11 16.64 7.60
C ALA A 153 -2.75 17.11 7.06
N TYR A 154 -2.27 18.26 7.54
CA TYR A 154 -0.96 18.81 7.20
C TYR A 154 0.18 17.89 7.65
N ASP A 155 0.09 17.29 8.84
CA ASP A 155 1.10 16.31 9.29
C ASP A 155 1.11 15.06 8.41
N VAL A 156 -0.06 14.60 7.98
CA VAL A 156 -0.17 13.48 7.03
C VAL A 156 0.52 13.84 5.71
N MET A 157 0.29 15.05 5.19
CA MET A 157 0.95 15.52 3.97
C MET A 157 2.47 15.61 4.12
N ARG A 158 2.98 16.11 5.26
CA ARG A 158 4.43 16.14 5.53
C ARG A 158 5.01 14.74 5.59
N LEU A 159 4.33 13.79 6.24
CA LEU A 159 4.76 12.40 6.26
C LEU A 159 4.76 11.79 4.85
N HIS A 160 3.71 12.04 4.07
CA HIS A 160 3.63 11.59 2.68
C HIS A 160 4.80 12.10 1.84
N GLN A 161 5.09 13.40 1.88
CA GLN A 161 6.24 14.00 1.17
C GLN A 161 7.58 13.40 1.61
N MET A 162 7.79 13.25 2.92
CA MET A 162 9.01 12.64 3.44
C MET A 162 9.22 11.20 2.96
N LEU A 163 8.14 10.45 2.78
CA LEU A 163 8.17 9.09 2.24
C LEU A 163 8.36 9.09 0.72
N ASP A 164 7.73 10.02 0.00
CA ASP A 164 7.87 10.18 -1.45
C ASP A 164 9.33 10.44 -1.86
N ASP A 165 10.05 11.22 -1.05
CA ASP A 165 11.48 11.53 -1.21
C ASP A 165 12.41 10.31 -1.05
N ILE A 166 11.91 9.18 -0.54
CA ILE A 166 12.71 7.95 -0.44
C ILE A 166 12.82 7.31 -1.81
N HIS A 167 14.05 7.02 -2.24
CA HIS A 167 14.36 6.35 -3.48
C HIS A 167 13.46 5.13 -3.68
N GLY A 168 12.68 5.17 -4.75
CA GLY A 168 11.83 4.06 -5.13
C GLY A 168 10.47 4.00 -4.45
N ILE A 169 10.15 4.78 -3.42
CA ILE A 169 8.79 4.81 -2.85
C ILE A 169 7.86 5.51 -3.84
N GLY A 170 8.06 6.80 -4.11
CA GLY A 170 7.17 7.55 -4.99
C GLY A 170 5.78 7.78 -4.37
N PRO A 171 4.92 8.58 -5.01
CA PRO A 171 3.73 9.10 -4.34
C PRO A 171 2.65 8.04 -4.11
N THR A 172 2.54 7.04 -4.98
CA THR A 172 1.56 5.95 -4.84
C THR A 172 1.88 5.06 -3.62
N ILE A 173 3.14 4.73 -3.41
CA ILE A 173 3.55 3.82 -2.33
C ILE A 173 3.57 4.55 -1.00
N ALA A 174 3.98 5.82 -1.00
CA ALA A 174 3.77 6.70 0.16
C ALA A 174 2.29 6.77 0.53
N SER A 175 1.39 6.87 -0.44
CA SER A 175 -0.06 6.89 -0.17
C SER A 175 -0.61 5.56 0.34
N LYS A 176 -0.08 4.43 -0.12
CA LYS A 176 -0.41 3.11 0.46
C LYS A 176 0.03 3.02 1.92
N PHE A 177 1.22 3.52 2.25
CA PHE A 177 1.68 3.58 3.64
C PHE A 177 0.71 4.41 4.50
N ILE A 178 0.31 5.60 4.04
CA ILE A 178 -0.69 6.44 4.72
C ILE A 178 -2.04 5.72 4.83
N MET A 179 -2.49 5.05 3.77
CA MET A 179 -3.73 4.27 3.79
C MET A 179 -3.71 3.21 4.89
N TYR A 180 -2.65 2.39 4.94
CA TYR A 180 -2.55 1.33 5.95
C TYR A 180 -2.43 1.88 7.38
N THR A 181 -1.62 2.91 7.60
CA THR A 181 -1.29 3.41 8.95
C THR A 181 -2.30 4.42 9.48
N VAL A 182 -2.55 5.49 8.73
CA VAL A 182 -3.41 6.60 9.17
C VAL A 182 -4.86 6.22 8.97
N ARG A 183 -5.24 5.78 7.76
CA ARG A 183 -6.64 5.51 7.45
C ARG A 183 -7.14 4.19 8.03
N CYS A 184 -6.46 3.07 7.81
CA CYS A 184 -6.94 1.76 8.27
C CYS A 184 -6.67 1.57 9.76
N MET A 185 -5.41 1.71 10.22
CA MET A 185 -5.08 1.53 11.65
C MET A 185 -5.46 2.72 12.54
N GLY A 186 -5.88 3.86 11.98
CA GLY A 186 -6.33 5.02 12.76
C GLY A 186 -5.21 5.71 13.55
N ILE A 187 -3.97 5.71 13.04
CA ILE A 187 -2.89 6.51 13.63
C ILE A 187 -3.18 8.00 13.43
N GLY A 188 -3.06 8.80 14.49
CA GLY A 188 -3.38 10.24 14.49
C GLY A 188 -4.88 10.58 14.55
N ASN A 189 -5.78 9.61 14.35
CA ASN A 189 -7.24 9.80 14.34
C ASN A 189 -7.70 10.93 13.40
N ILE A 190 -7.10 10.98 12.21
CA ILE A 190 -7.43 11.98 11.19
C ILE A 190 -8.72 11.60 10.49
N ASP A 191 -9.65 12.55 10.38
CA ASP A 191 -10.89 12.36 9.61
C ASP A 191 -10.56 11.97 8.15
N PRO A 192 -11.08 10.85 7.63
CA PRO A 192 -10.81 10.38 6.29
C PRO A 192 -11.03 11.42 5.19
N SER A 193 -12.01 12.31 5.36
CA SER A 193 -12.34 13.34 4.38
C SER A 193 -11.21 14.34 4.14
N ASN A 194 -10.29 14.46 5.10
CA ASN A 194 -9.11 15.32 4.97
C ASN A 194 -7.94 14.67 4.21
N LEU A 195 -8.11 13.46 3.69
CA LEU A 195 -7.03 12.67 3.07
C LEU A 195 -7.07 12.67 1.53
N ASP A 196 -7.96 13.45 0.92
CA ASP A 196 -8.22 13.47 -0.53
C ASP A 196 -6.95 13.68 -1.38
N LEU A 197 -6.14 14.67 -0.99
CA LEU A 197 -4.90 15.00 -1.70
C LEU A 197 -3.90 13.84 -1.76
N ILE A 198 -3.94 12.94 -0.78
CA ILE A 198 -3.05 11.78 -0.71
C ILE A 198 -3.67 10.61 -1.46
N ALA A 199 -4.95 10.33 -1.23
CA ALA A 199 -5.66 9.22 -1.85
C ALA A 199 -5.65 9.26 -3.39
N LYS A 200 -5.63 10.45 -4.00
CA LYS A 200 -5.55 10.60 -5.46
C LYS A 200 -4.35 9.90 -6.10
N HIS A 201 -3.26 9.68 -5.36
CA HIS A 201 -2.09 8.99 -5.91
C HIS A 201 -2.28 7.48 -6.07
N LEU A 202 -3.32 6.90 -5.44
CA LEU A 202 -3.72 5.50 -5.65
C LEU A 202 -4.41 5.26 -6.99
N GLN A 203 -4.87 6.31 -7.67
CA GLN A 203 -5.46 6.22 -9.01
C GLN A 203 -4.48 5.68 -10.05
N ASN A 204 -3.19 5.97 -9.85
CA ASN A 204 -2.09 5.52 -10.70
C ASN A 204 -1.63 4.08 -10.38
N GLU A 205 -2.14 3.48 -9.31
CA GLU A 205 -1.91 2.06 -9.05
C GLU A 205 -2.50 1.24 -10.20
N TRP A 206 -1.80 0.19 -10.64
CA TRP A 206 -2.12 -0.49 -11.89
C TRP A 206 -3.56 -1.02 -11.94
N ARG A 207 -4.08 -1.62 -10.86
CA ARG A 207 -5.46 -2.13 -10.81
C ARG A 207 -6.46 -0.99 -10.69
N ASN A 208 -6.16 0.03 -9.90
CA ASN A 208 -7.04 1.20 -9.78
C ASN A 208 -7.16 1.96 -11.10
N SER A 209 -6.06 2.10 -11.85
CA SER A 209 -6.03 2.78 -13.16
C SER A 209 -6.97 2.15 -14.19
N LYS A 210 -7.24 0.84 -14.06
CA LYS A 210 -8.22 0.11 -14.87
C LYS A 210 -9.65 0.61 -14.64
N TRP A 211 -9.98 0.91 -13.39
CA TRP A 211 -11.30 1.38 -12.98
C TRP A 211 -11.46 2.87 -13.26
N VAL A 212 -10.40 3.66 -13.06
CA VAL A 212 -10.33 5.07 -13.49
C VAL A 212 -10.71 5.19 -14.96
N LYS A 213 -10.03 4.46 -15.85
CA LYS A 213 -10.32 4.49 -17.30
C LYS A 213 -11.77 4.09 -17.62
N GLN A 214 -12.30 3.07 -16.96
CA GLN A 214 -13.68 2.65 -17.19
C GLN A 214 -14.69 3.71 -16.75
N LEU A 215 -14.45 4.39 -15.63
CA LEU A 215 -15.28 5.48 -15.13
C LEU A 215 -15.19 6.73 -16.03
N GLU A 216 -14.00 7.04 -16.57
CA GLU A 216 -13.79 8.12 -17.56
C GLU A 216 -14.57 7.85 -18.84
N GLU A 217 -14.45 6.64 -19.40
CA GLU A 217 -15.12 6.25 -20.65
C GLU A 217 -16.64 6.32 -20.58
N ILE A 218 -17.23 6.21 -19.38
CA ILE A 218 -18.68 6.32 -19.17
C ILE A 218 -19.10 7.68 -18.59
N GLY A 219 -18.17 8.63 -18.46
CA GLY A 219 -18.43 9.98 -17.98
C GLY A 219 -18.86 10.09 -16.51
N LYS A 220 -18.42 9.16 -15.65
CA LYS A 220 -18.80 9.14 -14.21
C LYS A 220 -17.64 9.39 -13.24
N LEU A 221 -16.41 9.50 -13.73
CA LEU A 221 -15.22 9.58 -12.87
C LEU A 221 -15.31 10.73 -11.85
N GLU A 222 -15.54 11.95 -12.34
CA GLU A 222 -15.53 13.15 -11.49
C GLU A 222 -16.63 13.09 -10.44
N ASP A 223 -17.86 12.75 -10.83
CA ASP A 223 -18.98 12.62 -9.91
C ASP A 223 -18.72 11.55 -8.83
N VAL A 224 -18.14 10.42 -9.20
CA VAL A 224 -17.75 9.38 -8.23
C VAL A 224 -16.73 9.95 -7.26
N TYR A 225 -15.68 10.65 -7.71
CA TYR A 225 -14.70 11.24 -6.81
C TYR A 225 -15.27 12.31 -5.88
N GLN A 226 -16.14 13.19 -6.38
CA GLN A 226 -16.80 14.18 -5.55
C GLN A 226 -17.58 13.54 -4.41
N ARG A 227 -18.22 12.39 -4.66
CA ARG A 227 -18.92 11.61 -3.62
C ARG A 227 -17.98 10.84 -2.70
N LEU A 228 -16.81 10.42 -3.18
CA LEU A 228 -15.80 9.74 -2.38
C LEU A 228 -15.05 10.67 -1.42
N LYS A 229 -15.25 11.99 -1.47
CA LYS A 229 -14.63 12.96 -0.56
C LYS A 229 -14.88 12.66 0.93
N GLU A 230 -15.91 11.91 1.27
CA GLU A 230 -16.14 11.43 2.65
C GLU A 230 -15.05 10.45 3.11
N ASP A 231 -14.58 9.57 2.22
CA ASP A 231 -13.51 8.62 2.49
C ASP A 231 -12.74 8.31 1.18
N PRO A 232 -11.80 9.19 0.77
CA PRO A 232 -11.17 9.13 -0.53
C PRO A 232 -10.38 7.84 -0.78
N PHE A 233 -9.85 7.22 0.28
CA PHE A 233 -9.14 5.95 0.21
C PHE A 233 -10.03 4.76 -0.14
N SER A 234 -11.35 4.89 0.02
CA SER A 234 -12.28 3.81 -0.36
C SER A 234 -12.30 3.50 -1.86
N PHE A 235 -11.76 4.39 -2.70
CA PHE A 235 -11.48 4.09 -4.10
C PHE A 235 -10.61 2.83 -4.27
N ASP A 236 -9.71 2.56 -3.33
CA ASP A 236 -8.83 1.38 -3.36
C ASP A 236 -9.60 0.06 -3.16
N TYR A 237 -10.90 0.09 -2.82
CA TYR A 237 -11.72 -1.13 -2.79
C TYR A 237 -11.95 -1.72 -4.20
N PHE A 238 -11.78 -0.94 -5.25
CA PHE A 238 -11.75 -1.45 -6.63
C PHE A 238 -10.67 -2.52 -6.85
N TRP A 239 -9.57 -2.45 -6.10
CA TRP A 239 -8.53 -3.46 -6.12
C TRP A 239 -9.03 -4.83 -5.64
N ASP A 240 -9.86 -4.86 -4.59
CA ASP A 240 -10.45 -6.08 -4.03
C ASP A 240 -11.51 -6.66 -4.98
N LEU A 241 -12.33 -5.81 -5.60
CA LEU A 241 -13.26 -6.23 -6.65
C LEU A 241 -12.52 -6.92 -7.81
N ASP A 242 -11.37 -6.38 -8.21
CA ASP A 242 -10.56 -6.98 -9.28
C ASP A 242 -9.89 -8.29 -8.82
N ARG A 243 -9.41 -8.37 -7.58
CA ARG A 243 -8.75 -9.55 -6.99
C ARG A 243 -9.70 -10.73 -6.84
N TYR A 244 -10.86 -10.50 -6.22
CA TYR A 244 -11.75 -11.57 -5.79
C TYR A 244 -12.81 -11.93 -6.83
N TYR A 245 -13.22 -10.99 -7.68
CA TYR A 245 -14.32 -11.19 -8.63
C TYR A 245 -13.91 -11.04 -10.08
N CYS A 246 -13.44 -9.86 -10.50
CA CYS A 246 -13.28 -9.59 -11.94
C CYS A 246 -12.19 -10.44 -12.60
N SER A 247 -11.06 -10.66 -11.93
CA SER A 247 -9.97 -11.50 -12.45
C SER A 247 -10.30 -13.00 -12.43
N GLN A 248 -11.32 -13.41 -11.67
CA GLN A 248 -11.79 -14.79 -11.54
C GLN A 248 -13.09 -15.05 -12.33
N GLU A 249 -13.57 -14.06 -13.09
CA GLU A 249 -14.83 -14.11 -13.84
C GLU A 249 -16.09 -14.37 -12.99
N LYS A 250 -16.01 -14.12 -11.67
CA LYS A 250 -17.11 -14.33 -10.70
C LYS A 250 -18.07 -13.14 -10.64
N CYS A 251 -18.62 -12.74 -11.79
CA CYS A 251 -19.53 -11.60 -11.87
C CYS A 251 -20.82 -11.81 -11.06
N ASP A 252 -21.32 -13.04 -10.96
CA ASP A 252 -22.61 -13.33 -10.30
C ASP A 252 -22.51 -13.31 -8.76
N GLU A 253 -21.33 -13.60 -8.21
CA GLU A 253 -21.03 -13.56 -6.77
C GLU A 253 -20.68 -12.15 -6.27
N CYS A 254 -20.42 -11.22 -7.20
CA CYS A 254 -20.04 -9.86 -6.86
C CYS A 254 -21.29 -9.09 -6.38
N GLU A 255 -21.21 -8.36 -5.27
CA GLU A 255 -22.30 -7.49 -4.81
C GLU A 255 -22.29 -6.09 -5.46
N PHE A 256 -21.27 -5.83 -6.28
CA PHE A 256 -21.08 -4.55 -6.95
C PHE A 256 -22.14 -4.24 -8.01
#